data_AF-A0A520CA40-F1
#
_entry.id   AF-A0A520CA40-F1
#
_cell.length_a   1.000
_cell.length_b   1.000
_cell.length_c   1.000
_cell.angle_alpha   90.00
_cell.angle_beta   90.00
_cell.angle_gamma   90.00
#
_symmetry.space_group_name_H-M   'P 1'
#
loop_
_entity.id
_entity.type
_entity.pdbx_description
1 polymer ?
#
loop_
_entity_poly.entity_id
_entity_poly.type
_entity_poly.pdbx_seq_one_letter_code
_entity_poly.pdbx_strand_id
1 'polypeptide(L)'
;EHIDHNGGLVMPCAIDTGTYLLMSPNIDNVLRLRSLNFDETLDTSLKSQYQKEDKNWFNYPLGVFNLFIKDGHPITGLDMLYYGDMPIGASLSSSASIEIVTAFALNELFKAGYSKLDLVKMCKAVENDFIGLNSGIMDQFAVTFGEKDKAVLIDCNNLTYEAVNCDLMEYELAIINTNKPRKLEESEYNARAQDCQDALKMLKRELDIDYLCDIDTNTFNNYKHLITSDNALKRAQHVVEENDRVKTATIALNNGNIRQFGQLMYDSHNSLRDLYEVSCKELDTIVEYCHHNPDVAGARMTGAGFGGCAIALVKTDRFKEFSENIIETYTKVVGYAPSVYNTSIGYGVGEINLNS
;
A
#
# COMPACT_ATOMS: atom_id res chain seq x y z
N GLU A 1 3.08 9.16 4.58
CA GLU A 1 2.16 8.05 4.98
C GLU A 1 1.14 8.56 5.99
N HIS A 2 0.06 7.80 6.28
CA HIS A 2 -1.00 8.19 7.23
C HIS A 2 -1.74 9.51 6.92
N ILE A 3 -1.79 9.87 5.65
CA ILE A 3 -2.48 11.08 5.17
C ILE A 3 -3.65 10.76 4.24
N ASP A 4 -3.82 9.50 3.84
CA ASP A 4 -4.92 9.01 3.00
C ASP A 4 -6.28 9.21 3.67
N HIS A 5 -6.40 8.83 4.94
CA HIS A 5 -7.59 9.05 5.76
C HIS A 5 -7.72 10.49 6.30
N ASN A 6 -6.78 11.37 5.93
CA ASN A 6 -6.78 12.79 6.25
C ASN A 6 -6.89 13.67 4.98
N GLY A 7 -7.40 13.12 3.86
CA GLY A 7 -7.65 13.87 2.63
C GLY A 7 -6.38 14.32 1.90
N GLY A 8 -5.23 13.72 2.20
CA GLY A 8 -3.94 14.09 1.63
C GLY A 8 -3.63 13.43 0.30
N LEU A 9 -2.50 13.84 -0.27
CA LEU A 9 -1.90 13.21 -1.43
C LEU A 9 -1.08 12.00 -1.01
N VAL A 10 -1.27 10.85 -1.66
CA VAL A 10 -0.38 9.69 -1.51
C VAL A 10 0.28 9.35 -2.83
N MET A 11 1.47 8.75 -2.77
CA MET A 11 2.26 8.45 -3.97
C MET A 11 2.76 7.00 -3.96
N PRO A 12 1.88 5.99 -4.05
CA PRO A 12 2.29 4.60 -4.23
C PRO A 12 2.84 4.34 -5.64
N CYS A 13 3.50 3.19 -5.82
CA CYS A 13 3.83 2.64 -7.14
C CYS A 13 3.52 1.14 -7.15
N ALA A 14 3.23 0.60 -8.33
CA ALA A 14 3.18 -0.84 -8.50
C ALA A 14 4.60 -1.39 -8.56
N ILE A 15 4.79 -2.61 -8.06
CA ILE A 15 6.05 -3.34 -8.13
C ILE A 15 5.96 -4.43 -9.21
N ASP A 16 7.11 -4.96 -9.62
CA ASP A 16 7.23 -5.97 -10.67
C ASP A 16 6.85 -7.40 -10.23
N THR A 17 6.51 -7.59 -8.95
CA THR A 17 5.92 -8.82 -8.41
C THR A 17 4.43 -8.65 -8.15
N GLY A 18 3.63 -9.71 -8.29
CA GLY A 18 2.19 -9.64 -8.13
C GLY A 18 1.50 -10.99 -7.97
N THR A 19 0.20 -10.99 -8.28
CA THR A 19 -0.64 -12.19 -8.33
C THR A 19 -1.07 -12.45 -9.76
N TYR A 20 -0.86 -13.67 -10.23
CA TYR A 20 -1.23 -14.19 -11.53
C TYR A 20 -2.44 -15.10 -11.38
N LEU A 21 -3.35 -15.01 -12.34
CA LEU A 21 -4.59 -15.77 -12.36
C LEU A 21 -4.78 -16.40 -13.74
N LEU A 22 -4.92 -17.72 -13.76
CA LEU A 22 -5.46 -18.45 -14.90
C LEU A 22 -6.91 -18.80 -14.59
N MET A 23 -7.82 -18.45 -15.49
CA MET A 23 -9.26 -18.63 -15.31
C MET A 23 -9.89 -19.24 -16.56
N SER A 24 -10.78 -20.22 -16.37
CA SER A 24 -11.58 -20.79 -17.45
C SER A 24 -13.00 -21.11 -16.98
N PRO A 25 -14.03 -20.90 -17.81
CA PRO A 25 -15.36 -21.46 -17.56
C PRO A 25 -15.35 -22.98 -17.48
N ASN A 26 -16.23 -23.52 -16.63
CA ASN A 26 -16.55 -24.95 -16.56
C ASN A 26 -18.07 -25.18 -16.73
N ILE A 27 -18.45 -26.42 -17.03
CA ILE A 27 -19.85 -26.83 -17.25
C ILE A 27 -20.51 -27.42 -16.00
N ASP A 28 -19.76 -27.54 -14.91
CA ASP A 28 -20.20 -28.22 -13.68
C ASP A 28 -20.97 -27.27 -12.74
N ASN A 29 -21.10 -25.99 -13.10
CA ASN A 29 -21.74 -24.94 -12.28
C ASN A 29 -21.12 -24.83 -10.87
N VAL A 30 -19.79 -24.95 -10.81
CA VAL A 30 -19.00 -24.82 -9.57
C VAL A 30 -17.91 -23.77 -9.75
N LEU A 31 -17.55 -23.09 -8.66
CA LEU A 31 -16.32 -22.34 -8.53
C LEU A 31 -15.25 -23.24 -7.92
N ARG A 32 -14.13 -23.43 -8.62
CA ARG A 32 -12.95 -24.13 -8.12
C ARG A 32 -11.79 -23.16 -8.00
N LEU A 33 -11.35 -22.90 -6.77
CA LEU A 33 -10.23 -22.01 -6.48
C LEU A 33 -9.06 -22.84 -5.99
N ARG A 34 -7.91 -22.66 -6.63
CA ARG A 34 -6.63 -23.32 -6.32
C ARG A 34 -5.53 -22.29 -6.28
N SER A 35 -4.51 -22.53 -5.46
CA SER A 35 -3.30 -21.72 -5.40
C SER A 35 -2.07 -22.62 -5.50
N LEU A 36 -1.01 -22.14 -6.16
CA LEU A 36 0.30 -22.78 -6.08
C LEU A 36 1.09 -22.39 -4.81
N ASN A 37 0.62 -21.38 -4.08
CA ASN A 37 1.28 -20.88 -2.87
C ASN A 37 0.68 -21.44 -1.57
N PHE A 38 -0.56 -21.96 -1.62
CA PHE A 38 -1.33 -22.40 -0.46
C PHE A 38 -1.98 -23.77 -0.73
N ASP A 39 -1.99 -24.64 0.28
CA ASP A 39 -2.60 -25.97 0.18
C ASP A 39 -4.13 -25.92 0.25
N GLU A 40 -4.70 -24.88 0.87
CA GLU A 40 -6.14 -24.73 1.00
C GLU A 40 -6.81 -24.49 -0.35
N THR A 41 -7.88 -25.25 -0.60
CA THR A 41 -8.65 -25.20 -1.86
C THR A 41 -10.13 -25.00 -1.59
N LEU A 42 -10.86 -24.44 -2.54
CA LEU A 42 -12.32 -24.33 -2.47
C LEU A 42 -12.98 -24.93 -3.71
N ASP A 43 -13.96 -25.80 -3.49
CA ASP A 43 -14.95 -26.22 -4.49
C ASP A 43 -16.34 -25.89 -3.95
N THR A 44 -17.07 -25.01 -4.63
CA THR A 44 -18.39 -24.56 -4.17
C THR A 44 -19.35 -24.42 -5.35
N SER A 45 -20.61 -24.81 -5.17
CA SER A 45 -21.64 -24.60 -6.20
C SER A 45 -21.89 -23.11 -6.41
N LEU A 46 -22.38 -22.72 -7.59
CA LEU A 46 -22.90 -21.37 -7.79
C LEU A 46 -24.03 -21.06 -6.80
N LYS A 47 -23.91 -19.94 -6.09
CA LYS A 47 -24.90 -19.44 -5.13
C LYS A 47 -25.33 -18.03 -5.53
N SER A 48 -26.50 -17.60 -5.04
CA SER A 48 -26.95 -16.21 -5.17
C SER A 48 -26.24 -15.25 -4.23
N GLN A 49 -25.46 -15.78 -3.28
CA GLN A 49 -24.64 -15.02 -2.34
C GLN A 49 -23.55 -15.94 -1.77
N TYR A 50 -22.36 -15.39 -1.54
CA TYR A 50 -21.30 -16.04 -0.77
C TYR A 50 -21.10 -15.35 0.57
N GLN A 51 -20.53 -16.09 1.51
CA GLN A 51 -20.15 -15.58 2.83
C GLN A 51 -18.69 -15.94 3.06
N LYS A 52 -18.02 -15.15 3.90
CA LYS A 52 -16.65 -15.42 4.33
C LYS A 52 -16.58 -16.75 5.06
N GLU A 53 -15.65 -17.61 4.67
CA GLU A 53 -15.35 -18.91 5.28
C GLU A 53 -14.02 -18.86 6.03
N ASP A 54 -14.04 -19.00 7.36
CA ASP A 54 -12.87 -19.03 8.25
C ASP A 54 -11.71 -18.08 7.81
N LYS A 55 -10.45 -18.45 8.05
CA LYS A 55 -9.26 -17.64 7.72
C LYS A 55 -8.60 -18.09 6.42
N ASN A 56 -9.37 -18.33 5.38
CA ASN A 56 -8.85 -18.81 4.09
C ASN A 56 -8.57 -17.69 3.09
N TRP A 57 -7.54 -17.87 2.25
CA TRP A 57 -7.14 -16.92 1.21
C TRP A 57 -8.23 -16.73 0.14
N PHE A 58 -9.02 -17.77 -0.14
CA PHE A 58 -10.06 -17.72 -1.17
C PHE A 58 -11.25 -16.82 -0.80
N ASN A 59 -11.28 -16.25 0.41
CA ASN A 59 -12.28 -15.25 0.79
C ASN A 59 -12.16 -13.96 -0.04
N TYR A 60 -10.95 -13.55 -0.42
CA TYR A 60 -10.73 -12.36 -1.24
C TYR A 60 -11.41 -12.49 -2.61
N PRO A 61 -11.10 -13.51 -3.44
CA PRO A 61 -11.80 -13.69 -4.70
C PRO A 61 -13.29 -13.98 -4.50
N LEU A 62 -13.71 -14.76 -3.50
CA LEU A 62 -15.14 -14.96 -3.20
C LEU A 62 -15.89 -13.66 -2.93
N GLY A 63 -15.27 -12.70 -2.23
CA GLY A 63 -15.86 -11.39 -1.99
C GLY A 63 -16.08 -10.61 -3.28
N VAL A 64 -15.12 -10.67 -4.22
CA VAL A 64 -15.27 -10.09 -5.57
C VAL A 64 -16.43 -10.74 -6.31
N PHE A 65 -16.50 -12.09 -6.34
CA PHE A 65 -17.63 -12.81 -6.94
C PHE A 65 -18.98 -12.38 -6.35
N ASN A 66 -19.04 -12.25 -5.03
CA ASN A 66 -20.25 -11.86 -4.33
C ASN A 66 -20.73 -10.46 -4.76
N LEU A 67 -19.83 -9.52 -5.02
CA LEU A 67 -20.20 -8.20 -5.53
C LEU A 67 -20.67 -8.23 -6.99
N PHE A 68 -20.02 -9.00 -7.86
CA PHE A 68 -20.52 -9.20 -9.24
C PHE A 68 -21.94 -9.80 -9.26
N ILE A 69 -22.24 -10.76 -8.37
CA ILE A 69 -23.60 -11.32 -8.24
C ILE A 69 -24.59 -10.25 -7.77
N LYS A 70 -24.20 -9.47 -6.76
CA LYS A 70 -25.04 -8.41 -6.19
C LYS A 70 -25.40 -7.33 -7.21
N ASP A 71 -24.48 -7.04 -8.13
CA ASP A 71 -24.69 -6.09 -9.22
C ASP A 71 -25.44 -6.70 -10.42
N GLY A 72 -25.83 -7.98 -10.33
CA GLY A 72 -26.70 -8.64 -11.31
C GLY A 72 -25.99 -9.25 -12.51
N HIS A 73 -24.65 -9.40 -12.47
CA HIS A 73 -23.92 -10.04 -13.55
C HIS A 73 -24.17 -11.56 -13.57
N PRO A 74 -24.43 -12.16 -14.75
CA PRO A 74 -24.61 -13.60 -14.87
C PRO A 74 -23.26 -14.30 -14.66
N ILE A 75 -23.16 -15.08 -13.59
CA ILE A 75 -21.94 -15.85 -13.27
C ILE A 75 -22.12 -17.31 -13.71
N THR A 76 -21.08 -17.86 -14.34
CA THR A 76 -20.99 -19.29 -14.69
C THR A 76 -20.05 -20.04 -13.73
N GLY A 77 -20.01 -21.37 -13.83
CA GLY A 77 -18.95 -22.13 -13.17
C GLY A 77 -17.58 -21.74 -13.72
N LEU A 78 -16.57 -21.67 -12.87
CA LEU A 78 -15.20 -21.26 -13.21
C LEU A 78 -14.17 -22.11 -12.47
N ASP A 79 -13.11 -22.48 -13.16
CA ASP A 79 -11.88 -23.00 -12.59
C ASP A 79 -10.84 -21.87 -12.56
N MET A 80 -10.24 -21.63 -11.38
CA MET A 80 -9.28 -20.56 -11.14
C MET A 80 -8.03 -21.09 -10.45
N LEU A 81 -6.87 -20.82 -11.05
CA LEU A 81 -5.56 -21.14 -10.50
C LEU A 81 -4.77 -19.85 -10.26
N TYR A 82 -4.41 -19.63 -9.00
CA TYR A 82 -3.63 -18.48 -8.56
C TYR A 82 -2.17 -18.85 -8.33
N TYR A 83 -1.28 -17.91 -8.64
CA TYR A 83 0.13 -17.94 -8.24
C TYR A 83 0.56 -16.51 -7.90
N GLY A 84 1.31 -16.32 -6.82
CA GLY A 84 1.93 -15.05 -6.47
C GLY A 84 3.42 -15.21 -6.24
N ASP A 85 4.20 -14.27 -6.76
CA ASP A 85 5.66 -14.17 -6.56
C ASP A 85 6.05 -13.05 -5.57
N MET A 86 5.06 -12.33 -5.02
CA MET A 86 5.28 -11.38 -3.93
C MET A 86 5.76 -12.09 -2.67
N PRO A 87 6.74 -11.51 -1.94
CA PRO A 87 7.16 -12.04 -0.66
C PRO A 87 6.02 -12.12 0.37
N ILE A 88 5.77 -13.34 0.86
CA ILE A 88 4.73 -13.58 1.87
C ILE A 88 5.06 -12.78 3.14
N GLY A 89 4.07 -12.04 3.65
CA GLY A 89 4.19 -11.30 4.91
C GLY A 89 4.96 -9.97 4.80
N ALA A 90 5.37 -9.53 3.61
CA ALA A 90 6.07 -8.26 3.40
C ALA A 90 5.17 -7.02 3.34
N SER A 91 3.87 -7.13 3.68
CA SER A 91 2.94 -5.99 3.64
C SER A 91 2.92 -5.24 2.29
N LEU A 92 3.11 -5.96 1.17
CA LEU A 92 3.11 -5.42 -0.18
C LEU A 92 1.74 -5.59 -0.86
N SER A 93 0.67 -5.35 -0.10
CA SER A 93 -0.70 -5.31 -0.65
C SER A 93 -1.14 -6.59 -1.37
N SER A 94 -0.77 -7.76 -0.85
CA SER A 94 -1.13 -9.05 -1.46
C SER A 94 -2.64 -9.29 -1.53
N SER A 95 -3.41 -8.73 -0.58
CA SER A 95 -4.89 -8.76 -0.61
C SER A 95 -5.43 -7.97 -1.81
N ALA A 96 -5.02 -6.71 -1.96
CA ALA A 96 -5.41 -5.88 -3.09
C ALA A 96 -5.00 -6.50 -4.44
N SER A 97 -3.82 -7.14 -4.50
CA SER A 97 -3.34 -7.83 -5.70
C SER A 97 -4.28 -8.97 -6.14
N ILE A 98 -4.68 -9.85 -5.21
CA ILE A 98 -5.58 -10.97 -5.52
C ILE A 98 -7.03 -10.50 -5.80
N GLU A 99 -7.49 -9.45 -5.11
CA GLU A 99 -8.81 -8.85 -5.35
C GLU A 99 -8.88 -8.25 -6.75
N ILE A 100 -7.93 -7.37 -7.10
CA ILE A 100 -7.92 -6.65 -8.37
C ILE A 100 -7.71 -7.59 -9.56
N VAL A 101 -6.80 -8.58 -9.48
CA VAL A 101 -6.62 -9.53 -10.59
C VAL A 101 -7.88 -10.35 -10.82
N THR A 102 -8.59 -10.73 -9.75
CA THR A 102 -9.87 -11.44 -9.85
C THR A 102 -10.94 -10.55 -10.47
N ALA A 103 -11.11 -9.32 -9.97
CA ALA A 103 -12.11 -8.39 -10.46
C ALA A 103 -11.88 -8.03 -11.93
N PHE A 104 -10.61 -7.81 -12.31
CA PHE A 104 -10.20 -7.55 -13.69
C PHE A 104 -10.53 -8.73 -14.60
N ALA A 105 -10.13 -9.96 -14.23
CA ALA A 105 -10.40 -11.16 -15.02
C ALA A 105 -11.91 -11.41 -15.19
N LEU A 106 -12.72 -11.19 -14.15
CA LEU A 106 -14.18 -11.31 -14.24
C LEU A 106 -14.80 -10.22 -15.11
N ASN A 107 -14.28 -8.99 -15.03
CA ASN A 107 -14.75 -7.88 -15.87
C ASN A 107 -14.53 -8.18 -17.36
N GLU A 108 -13.35 -8.70 -17.72
CA GLU A 108 -13.03 -9.12 -19.09
C GLU A 108 -13.86 -10.33 -19.53
N LEU A 109 -13.91 -11.38 -18.70
CA LEU A 109 -14.61 -12.63 -19.04
C LEU A 109 -16.11 -12.42 -19.26
N PHE A 110 -16.76 -11.67 -18.37
CA PHE A 110 -18.20 -11.41 -18.44
C PHE A 110 -18.55 -10.15 -19.22
N LYS A 111 -17.56 -9.41 -19.73
CA LYS A 111 -17.74 -8.11 -20.39
C LYS A 111 -18.62 -7.18 -19.57
N ALA A 112 -18.35 -7.13 -18.26
CA ALA A 112 -19.22 -6.47 -17.29
C ALA A 112 -19.26 -4.94 -17.47
N GLY A 113 -18.24 -4.37 -18.13
CA GLY A 113 -18.22 -2.95 -18.51
C GLY A 113 -17.83 -2.00 -17.38
N TYR A 114 -17.28 -2.53 -16.28
CA TYR A 114 -16.73 -1.71 -15.21
C TYR A 114 -15.48 -0.97 -15.69
N SER A 115 -15.35 0.30 -15.30
CA SER A 115 -14.10 1.02 -15.44
C SER A 115 -13.05 0.51 -14.44
N LYS A 116 -11.76 0.77 -14.69
CA LYS A 116 -10.70 0.48 -13.71
C LYS A 116 -10.99 1.08 -12.33
N LEU A 117 -11.56 2.28 -12.29
CA LEU A 117 -11.92 2.93 -11.02
C LEU A 117 -13.07 2.23 -10.30
N ASP A 118 -14.02 1.65 -11.04
CA ASP A 118 -15.09 0.86 -10.44
C ASP A 118 -14.53 -0.43 -9.82
N LEU A 119 -13.55 -1.07 -10.48
CA LEU A 119 -12.86 -2.25 -9.92
C LEU A 119 -12.10 -1.92 -8.64
N VAL A 120 -11.43 -0.77 -8.58
CA VAL A 120 -10.76 -0.27 -7.36
C VAL A 120 -11.75 -0.10 -6.21
N LYS A 121 -12.87 0.58 -6.46
CA LYS A 121 -13.92 0.80 -5.44
C LYS A 121 -14.56 -0.51 -4.99
N MET A 122 -14.79 -1.42 -5.93
CA MET A 122 -15.32 -2.75 -5.65
C MET A 122 -14.38 -3.54 -4.75
N CYS A 123 -13.10 -3.61 -5.07
CA CYS A 123 -12.13 -4.37 -4.27
C CYS A 123 -11.92 -3.73 -2.89
N LYS A 124 -11.92 -2.40 -2.79
CA LYS A 124 -11.98 -1.72 -1.50
C LYS A 124 -13.23 -2.14 -0.70
N ALA A 125 -14.39 -2.24 -1.33
CA ALA A 125 -15.60 -2.70 -0.66
C ALA A 125 -15.52 -4.18 -0.25
N VAL A 126 -14.84 -5.04 -1.03
CA VAL A 126 -14.54 -6.42 -0.61
C VAL A 126 -13.73 -6.42 0.68
N GLU A 127 -12.63 -5.67 0.73
CA GLU A 127 -11.74 -5.66 1.89
C GLU A 127 -12.46 -5.14 3.15
N ASN A 128 -13.21 -4.04 3.02
CA ASN A 128 -13.93 -3.42 4.12
C ASN A 128 -15.18 -4.21 4.57
N ASP A 129 -16.06 -4.59 3.63
CA ASP A 129 -17.40 -5.09 3.97
C ASP A 129 -17.48 -6.63 3.99
N PHE A 130 -16.73 -7.30 3.10
CA PHE A 130 -16.76 -8.76 3.00
C PHE A 130 -15.68 -9.41 3.88
N ILE A 131 -14.46 -8.90 3.83
CA ILE A 131 -13.35 -9.40 4.65
C ILE A 131 -13.43 -8.83 6.07
N GLY A 132 -13.92 -7.59 6.23
CA GLY A 132 -14.04 -6.92 7.53
C GLY A 132 -12.75 -6.23 7.97
N LEU A 133 -11.89 -5.83 7.02
CA LEU A 133 -10.65 -5.12 7.28
C LEU A 133 -10.78 -3.67 6.82
N ASN A 134 -10.73 -2.73 7.75
CA ASN A 134 -10.80 -1.31 7.43
C ASN A 134 -9.51 -0.86 6.73
N SER A 135 -9.57 -0.64 5.42
CA SER A 135 -8.44 -0.21 4.58
C SER A 135 -8.77 1.04 3.75
N GLY A 136 -7.71 1.77 3.38
CA GLY A 136 -7.77 2.89 2.44
C GLY A 136 -8.02 2.42 1.00
N ILE A 137 -7.79 3.30 0.02
CA ILE A 137 -7.97 2.98 -1.41
C ILE A 137 -6.64 2.84 -2.16
N MET A 138 -5.54 3.17 -1.49
CA MET A 138 -4.21 3.32 -2.06
C MET A 138 -3.71 2.04 -2.73
N ASP A 139 -3.84 0.90 -2.04
CA ASP A 139 -3.34 -0.39 -2.48
C ASP A 139 -4.04 -0.85 -3.77
N GLN A 140 -5.38 -0.82 -3.78
CA GLN A 140 -6.17 -1.16 -4.97
C GLN A 140 -5.86 -0.21 -6.14
N PHE A 141 -5.66 1.09 -5.87
CA PHE A 141 -5.26 2.06 -6.90
C PHE A 141 -3.90 1.72 -7.50
N ALA A 142 -2.89 1.51 -6.67
CA ALA A 142 -1.52 1.22 -7.09
C ALA A 142 -1.48 -0.02 -7.99
N VAL A 143 -2.15 -1.10 -7.55
CA VAL A 143 -2.24 -2.35 -8.30
C VAL A 143 -2.99 -2.17 -9.63
N THR A 144 -3.96 -1.26 -9.72
CA THR A 144 -4.79 -1.11 -10.93
C THR A 144 -4.20 -0.15 -11.97
N PHE A 145 -3.63 0.95 -11.50
CA PHE A 145 -3.18 2.09 -12.30
C PHE A 145 -1.67 2.22 -12.37
N GLY A 146 -0.92 1.29 -11.79
CA GLY A 146 0.53 1.24 -11.93
C GLY A 146 0.97 1.30 -13.40
N GLU A 147 2.02 2.06 -13.64
CA GLU A 147 2.69 2.13 -14.93
C GLU A 147 4.19 1.92 -14.68
N LYS A 148 4.84 1.19 -15.59
CA LYS A 148 6.28 0.96 -15.49
C LYS A 148 7.04 2.28 -15.35
N ASP A 149 8.00 2.31 -14.44
CA ASP A 149 8.85 3.47 -14.12
C ASP A 149 8.04 4.72 -13.70
N LYS A 150 6.83 4.53 -13.14
CA LYS A 150 5.98 5.62 -12.63
C LYS A 150 5.35 5.30 -11.28
N ALA A 151 5.28 6.33 -10.44
CA ALA A 151 4.41 6.35 -9.28
C ALA A 151 3.03 6.92 -9.67
N VAL A 152 2.04 6.69 -8.83
CA VAL A 152 0.68 7.22 -8.99
C VAL A 152 0.46 8.20 -7.85
N LEU A 153 0.36 9.50 -8.14
CA LEU A 153 -0.08 10.48 -7.17
C LEU A 153 -1.60 10.44 -7.10
N ILE A 154 -2.14 10.21 -5.91
CA ILE A 154 -3.58 10.07 -5.66
C ILE A 154 -3.99 11.14 -4.66
N ASP A 155 -4.98 11.94 -5.04
CA ASP A 155 -5.70 12.80 -4.11
C ASP A 155 -6.80 11.99 -3.41
N CYS A 156 -6.58 11.66 -2.14
CA CYS A 156 -7.52 10.83 -1.38
C CYS A 156 -8.84 11.55 -1.04
N ASN A 157 -8.93 12.87 -1.23
CA ASN A 157 -10.15 13.64 -0.99
C ASN A 157 -11.17 13.44 -2.14
N ASN A 158 -10.71 13.58 -3.39
CA ASN A 158 -11.58 13.53 -4.58
C ASN A 158 -11.32 12.34 -5.52
N LEU A 159 -10.34 11.49 -5.20
CA LEU A 159 -9.93 10.33 -5.98
C LEU A 159 -9.41 10.66 -7.40
N THR A 160 -8.96 11.89 -7.61
CA THR A 160 -8.18 12.22 -8.81
C THR A 160 -6.77 11.65 -8.69
N TYR A 161 -6.16 11.36 -9.83
CA TYR A 161 -4.83 10.78 -9.86
C TYR A 161 -4.03 11.27 -11.08
N GLU A 162 -2.72 11.30 -10.92
CA GLU A 162 -1.77 11.57 -12.00
C GLU A 162 -0.58 10.62 -11.92
N ALA A 163 -0.02 10.30 -13.09
CA ALA A 163 1.20 9.52 -13.15
C ALA A 163 2.41 10.43 -12.92
N VAL A 164 3.30 10.03 -12.02
CA VAL A 164 4.53 10.74 -11.69
C VAL A 164 5.70 9.93 -12.24
N ASN A 165 6.59 10.57 -13.00
CA ASN A 165 7.78 9.89 -13.50
C ASN A 165 8.62 9.42 -12.31
N CYS A 166 8.99 8.14 -12.32
CA CYS A 166 9.80 7.52 -11.27
C CYS A 166 10.98 6.77 -11.90
N ASP A 167 11.80 7.52 -12.66
CA ASP A 167 13.08 7.03 -13.15
C ASP A 167 14.09 7.08 -12.01
N LEU A 168 14.36 5.92 -11.40
CA LEU A 168 15.30 5.78 -10.29
C LEU A 168 16.77 5.83 -10.73
N MET A 169 17.05 5.99 -12.03
CA MET A 169 18.40 6.14 -12.59
C MET A 169 19.32 4.94 -12.24
N GLU A 170 20.35 5.16 -11.43
CA GLU A 170 21.30 4.13 -10.97
C GLU A 170 20.83 3.40 -9.69
N TYR A 171 19.66 3.73 -9.18
CA TYR A 171 19.08 3.16 -7.96
C TYR A 171 17.96 2.18 -8.28
N GLU A 172 17.76 1.22 -7.39
CA GLU A 172 16.61 0.34 -7.34
C GLU A 172 15.93 0.43 -5.96
N LEU A 173 14.68 -0.02 -5.91
CA LEU A 173 13.89 -0.02 -4.69
C LEU A 173 14.16 -1.30 -3.91
N ALA A 174 14.83 -1.17 -2.77
CA ALA A 174 14.98 -2.25 -1.80
C ALA A 174 13.79 -2.25 -0.83
N ILE A 175 13.14 -3.39 -0.68
CA ILE A 175 12.11 -3.65 0.34
C ILE A 175 12.75 -4.48 1.44
N ILE A 176 12.72 -3.96 2.66
CA ILE A 176 13.37 -4.58 3.83
C ILE A 176 12.27 -4.89 4.85
N ASN A 177 11.83 -6.15 4.89
CA ASN A 177 10.87 -6.63 5.87
C ASN A 177 11.58 -6.86 7.21
N THR A 178 11.12 -6.16 8.23
CA THR A 178 11.61 -6.30 9.60
C THR A 178 11.46 -7.72 10.14
N ASN A 179 10.53 -8.54 9.62
CA ASN A 179 10.16 -9.84 10.18
C ASN A 179 9.70 -9.77 11.64
N LYS A 180 9.37 -8.57 12.14
CA LYS A 180 8.84 -8.40 13.48
C LYS A 180 7.49 -9.12 13.59
N PRO A 181 7.31 -10.04 14.55
CA PRO A 181 6.02 -10.69 14.77
C PRO A 181 4.95 -9.66 15.08
N ARG A 182 3.85 -9.70 14.32
CA ARG A 182 2.72 -8.78 14.54
C ARG A 182 2.05 -9.11 15.88
N LYS A 183 1.95 -8.11 16.76
CA LYS A 183 0.88 -8.06 17.77
C LYS A 183 -0.25 -7.23 17.17
N LEU A 184 -1.49 -7.42 17.64
CA LEU A 184 -2.64 -6.62 17.20
C LEU A 184 -2.38 -5.14 17.50
N GLU A 185 -1.88 -4.41 16.51
CA GLU A 185 -1.52 -2.98 16.55
C GLU A 185 -2.67 -2.09 16.05
N GLU A 186 -3.84 -2.68 15.77
CA GLU A 186 -5.07 -1.97 15.40
C GLU A 186 -5.47 -0.91 16.43
N SER A 187 -5.22 -1.15 17.72
CA SER A 187 -5.52 -0.16 18.77
C SER A 187 -4.66 1.09 18.64
N GLU A 188 -3.38 0.94 18.27
CA GLU A 188 -2.46 2.07 18.11
C GLU A 188 -2.77 2.86 16.84
N TYR A 189 -3.06 2.18 15.72
CA TYR A 189 -3.52 2.82 14.49
C TYR A 189 -4.77 3.67 14.74
N ASN A 190 -5.79 3.08 15.37
CA ASN A 190 -7.03 3.78 15.69
C ASN A 190 -6.82 4.97 16.65
N ALA A 191 -5.87 4.86 17.58
CA ALA A 191 -5.52 5.97 18.46
C ALA A 191 -4.95 7.17 17.66
N ARG A 192 -4.08 6.92 16.67
CA ARG A 192 -3.54 7.99 15.80
C ARG A 192 -4.61 8.63 14.93
N ALA A 193 -5.50 7.82 14.36
CA ALA A 193 -6.65 8.32 13.60
C ALA A 193 -7.56 9.21 14.48
N GLN A 194 -7.80 8.81 15.74
CA GLN A 194 -8.59 9.60 16.68
C GLN A 194 -7.91 10.93 17.05
N ASP A 195 -6.59 10.91 17.30
CA ASP A 195 -5.80 12.12 17.57
C ASP A 195 -5.93 13.13 16.41
N CYS A 196 -5.85 12.66 15.16
CA CYS A 196 -6.06 13.48 13.96
C CYS A 196 -7.47 14.07 13.90
N GLN A 197 -8.51 13.27 14.16
CA GLN A 197 -9.89 13.75 14.20
C GLN A 197 -10.10 14.82 15.28
N ASP A 198 -9.46 14.67 16.43
CA ASP A 198 -9.60 15.63 17.52
C ASP A 198 -8.89 16.96 17.21
N ALA A 199 -7.70 16.90 16.58
CA ALA A 199 -7.04 18.09 16.05
C ALA A 199 -7.91 18.80 15.00
N LEU A 200 -8.49 18.06 14.06
CA LEU A 200 -9.38 18.59 13.03
C LEU A 200 -10.58 19.31 13.63
N LYS A 201 -11.27 18.70 14.62
CA LYS A 201 -12.39 19.34 15.34
C LYS A 201 -12.00 20.67 15.99
N MET A 202 -10.76 20.78 16.50
CA MET A 202 -10.27 22.01 17.12
C MET A 202 -9.96 23.09 16.08
N LEU A 203 -9.33 22.71 14.96
CA LEU A 203 -9.04 23.63 13.85
C LEU A 203 -10.32 24.15 13.17
N LYS A 204 -11.35 23.30 13.01
CA LYS A 204 -12.65 23.67 12.43
C LYS A 204 -13.42 24.76 13.21
N ARG A 205 -12.95 25.16 14.39
CA ARG A 205 -13.51 26.31 15.13
C ARG A 205 -13.25 27.64 14.44
N GLU A 206 -12.15 27.74 13.71
CA GLU A 206 -11.70 28.98 13.04
C GLU A 206 -11.37 28.77 11.55
N LEU A 207 -11.38 27.53 11.06
CA LEU A 207 -11.09 27.17 9.67
C LEU A 207 -12.26 26.40 9.05
N ASP A 208 -12.55 26.67 7.78
CA ASP A 208 -13.52 25.93 6.97
C ASP A 208 -12.79 24.83 6.18
N ILE A 209 -12.59 23.68 6.83
CA ILE A 209 -11.83 22.53 6.30
C ILE A 209 -12.57 21.24 6.60
N ASP A 210 -12.49 20.26 5.72
CA ASP A 210 -13.05 18.92 5.90
C ASP A 210 -12.01 17.91 6.38
N TYR A 211 -10.75 18.13 6.03
CA TYR A 211 -9.63 17.30 6.46
C TYR A 211 -8.41 18.14 6.87
N LEU A 212 -7.49 17.52 7.60
CA LEU A 212 -6.24 18.18 8.01
C LEU A 212 -5.37 18.57 6.81
N CYS A 213 -5.37 17.79 5.72
CA CYS A 213 -4.57 18.07 4.53
C CYS A 213 -5.14 19.18 3.63
N ASP A 214 -6.30 19.76 3.96
CA ASP A 214 -6.88 20.91 3.23
C ASP A 214 -6.06 22.20 3.45
N ILE A 215 -5.19 22.22 4.46
CA ILE A 215 -4.30 23.34 4.77
C ILE A 215 -2.83 22.98 4.54
N ASP A 216 -2.03 24.00 4.28
CA ASP A 216 -0.58 23.90 4.17
C ASP A 216 0.12 24.13 5.51
N THR A 217 1.42 23.86 5.55
CA THR A 217 2.26 24.02 6.76
C THR A 217 2.23 25.46 7.31
N ASN A 218 2.16 26.47 6.43
CA ASN A 218 2.11 27.87 6.85
C ASN A 218 0.80 28.19 7.58
N THR A 219 -0.32 27.76 7.00
CA THR A 219 -1.64 27.92 7.61
C THR A 219 -1.71 27.15 8.92
N PHE A 220 -1.26 25.89 8.97
CA PHE A 220 -1.21 25.12 10.22
C PHE A 220 -0.42 25.85 11.31
N ASN A 221 0.75 26.42 11.00
CA ASN A 221 1.54 27.17 11.99
C ASN A 221 0.81 28.38 12.59
N ASN A 222 -0.07 29.04 11.84
CA ASN A 222 -0.87 30.16 12.34
C ASN A 222 -1.98 29.69 13.30
N TYR A 223 -2.53 28.49 13.09
CA TYR A 223 -3.71 27.99 13.82
C TYR A 223 -3.43 26.85 14.82
N LYS A 224 -2.21 26.29 14.84
CA LYS A 224 -1.87 25.15 15.72
C LYS A 224 -2.08 25.42 17.21
N HIS A 225 -2.09 26.68 17.63
CA HIS A 225 -2.40 27.10 19.00
C HIS A 225 -3.83 26.73 19.45
N LEU A 226 -4.73 26.42 18.51
CA LEU A 226 -6.08 25.92 18.80
C LEU A 226 -6.08 24.46 19.30
N ILE A 227 -5.03 23.69 19.00
CA ILE A 227 -4.94 22.29 19.36
C ILE A 227 -4.33 22.17 20.75
N THR A 228 -5.14 21.75 21.73
CA THR A 228 -4.74 21.75 23.15
C THR A 228 -4.15 20.41 23.62
N SER A 229 -4.28 19.35 22.84
CA SER A 229 -3.67 18.04 23.14
C SER A 229 -2.31 17.94 22.45
N ASP A 230 -1.25 17.69 23.21
CA ASP A 230 0.11 17.54 22.67
C ASP A 230 0.21 16.42 21.64
N ASN A 231 -0.48 15.29 21.87
CA ASN A 231 -0.51 14.18 20.92
C ASN A 231 -1.21 14.61 19.62
N ALA A 232 -2.41 15.18 19.72
CA ALA A 232 -3.18 15.65 18.57
C ALA A 232 -2.40 16.70 17.77
N LEU A 233 -1.69 17.60 18.45
CA LEU A 233 -0.84 18.62 17.83
C LEU A 233 0.28 17.98 17.01
N LYS A 234 1.02 17.03 17.59
CA LYS A 234 2.08 16.30 16.87
C LYS A 234 1.53 15.51 15.68
N ARG A 235 0.41 14.80 15.85
CA ARG A 235 -0.19 14.00 14.76
C ARG A 235 -0.65 14.89 13.62
N ALA A 236 -1.30 16.02 13.92
CA ALA A 236 -1.71 16.97 12.90
C ALA A 236 -0.52 17.63 12.21
N GLN A 237 0.54 17.96 12.95
CA GLN A 237 1.76 18.49 12.38
C GLN A 237 2.39 17.52 11.37
N HIS A 238 2.52 16.23 11.72
CA HIS A 238 2.95 15.20 10.79
C HIS A 238 2.09 15.22 9.52
N VAL A 239 0.77 15.11 9.67
CA VAL A 239 -0.17 14.98 8.54
C VAL A 239 -0.07 16.16 7.56
N VAL A 240 -0.04 17.40 8.07
CA VAL A 240 0.06 18.59 7.22
C VAL A 240 1.42 18.69 6.53
N GLU A 241 2.51 18.55 7.29
CA GLU A 241 3.86 18.65 6.74
C GLU A 241 4.16 17.51 5.76
N GLU A 242 3.63 16.32 6.01
CA GLU A 242 3.77 15.17 5.14
C GLU A 242 3.03 15.36 3.81
N ASN A 243 1.84 15.98 3.82
CA ASN A 243 1.14 16.31 2.58
C ASN A 243 1.93 17.28 1.70
N ASP A 244 2.53 18.32 2.29
CA ASP A 244 3.42 19.23 1.58
C ASP A 244 4.72 18.56 1.12
N ARG A 245 5.21 17.58 1.89
CA ARG A 245 6.35 16.76 1.53
C ARG A 245 6.06 15.90 0.31
N VAL A 246 4.87 15.31 0.19
CA VAL A 246 4.46 14.55 -1.00
C VAL A 246 4.47 15.46 -2.24
N LYS A 247 3.90 16.66 -2.15
CA LYS A 247 3.94 17.65 -3.27
C LYS A 247 5.38 17.95 -3.70
N THR A 248 6.27 18.14 -2.74
CA THR A 248 7.70 18.43 -3.00
C THR A 248 8.41 17.21 -3.58
N ALA A 249 8.07 16.01 -3.11
CA ALA A 249 8.62 14.74 -3.59
C ALA A 249 8.21 14.46 -5.04
N THR A 250 6.95 14.74 -5.40
CA THR A 250 6.45 14.68 -6.78
C THR A 250 7.28 15.56 -7.71
N ILE A 251 7.56 16.80 -7.31
CA ILE A 251 8.39 17.74 -8.08
C ILE A 251 9.82 17.21 -8.20
N ALA A 252 10.40 16.67 -7.13
CA ALA A 252 11.75 16.11 -7.15
C ALA A 252 11.88 14.92 -8.11
N LEU A 253 10.92 13.97 -8.05
CA LEU A 253 10.89 12.80 -8.92
C LEU A 253 10.69 13.17 -10.40
N ASN A 254 9.72 14.03 -10.71
CA ASN A 254 9.48 14.47 -12.08
C ASN A 254 10.68 15.18 -12.71
N ASN A 255 11.55 15.78 -11.90
CA ASN A 255 12.79 16.42 -12.34
C ASN A 255 14.03 15.50 -12.26
N GLY A 256 13.88 14.22 -11.91
CA GLY A 256 14.99 13.27 -11.75
C GLY A 256 15.94 13.60 -10.59
N ASN A 257 15.51 14.40 -9.62
CA ASN A 257 16.32 14.80 -8.47
C ASN A 257 16.25 13.75 -7.34
N ILE A 258 16.85 12.58 -7.58
CA ILE A 258 16.84 11.45 -6.65
C ILE A 258 17.46 11.79 -5.30
N ARG A 259 18.48 12.67 -5.26
CA ARG A 259 19.07 13.12 -3.99
C ARG A 259 18.07 13.87 -3.11
N GLN A 260 17.31 14.80 -3.69
CA GLN A 260 16.28 15.52 -2.95
C GLN A 260 15.15 14.57 -2.54
N PHE A 261 14.71 13.71 -3.46
CA PHE A 261 13.68 12.71 -3.14
C PHE A 261 14.10 11.79 -1.98
N GLY A 262 15.34 11.30 -2.00
CA GLY A 262 15.89 10.48 -0.92
C GLY A 262 15.98 11.21 0.42
N GLN A 263 16.33 12.50 0.43
CA GLN A 263 16.26 13.32 1.65
C GLN A 263 14.82 13.43 2.18
N LEU A 264 13.85 13.64 1.30
CA LEU A 264 12.43 13.70 1.69
C LEU A 264 11.94 12.35 2.25
N MET A 265 12.47 11.22 1.79
CA MET A 265 12.18 9.91 2.42
C MET A 265 12.65 9.89 3.88
N TYR A 266 13.89 10.30 4.16
CA TYR A 266 14.40 10.38 5.53
C TYR A 266 13.60 11.35 6.39
N ASP A 267 13.26 12.52 5.87
CA ASP A 267 12.47 13.52 6.60
C ASP A 267 11.07 12.97 6.94
N SER A 268 10.46 12.23 6.00
CA SER A 268 9.19 11.55 6.25
C SER A 268 9.33 10.46 7.32
N HIS A 269 10.42 9.68 7.32
CA HIS A 269 10.66 8.68 8.37
C HIS A 269 10.82 9.34 9.75
N ASN A 270 11.62 10.41 9.84
CA ASN A 270 11.77 11.17 11.08
C ASN A 270 10.42 11.72 11.56
N SER A 271 9.60 12.25 10.65
CA SER A 271 8.25 12.70 10.97
C SER A 271 7.37 11.56 11.52
N LEU A 272 7.41 10.37 10.91
CA LEU A 272 6.67 9.20 11.40
C LEU A 272 7.18 8.65 12.73
N ARG A 273 8.48 8.74 12.99
CA ARG A 273 9.10 8.31 14.25
C ARG A 273 8.78 9.30 15.38
N ASP A 274 8.98 10.59 15.14
CA ASP A 274 9.03 11.61 16.20
C ASP A 274 7.69 12.34 16.38
N LEU A 275 6.97 12.61 15.28
CA LEU A 275 5.68 13.33 15.30
C LEU A 275 4.49 12.39 15.24
N TYR A 276 4.54 11.32 14.44
CA TYR A 276 3.42 10.37 14.35
C TYR A 276 3.56 9.19 15.32
N GLU A 277 4.78 8.89 15.77
CA GLU A 277 5.12 7.83 16.72
C GLU A 277 4.57 6.46 16.29
N VAL A 278 4.84 6.10 15.04
CA VAL A 278 4.49 4.80 14.43
C VAL A 278 5.70 4.02 13.94
N SER A 279 6.92 4.51 14.14
CA SER A 279 8.12 3.69 13.90
C SER A 279 8.37 2.74 15.07
N CYS A 280 9.42 1.94 14.97
CA CYS A 280 9.88 1.05 16.03
C CYS A 280 11.38 0.80 15.89
N LYS A 281 11.99 0.21 16.93
CA LYS A 281 13.42 -0.14 16.94
C LYS A 281 13.83 -0.86 15.65
N GLU A 282 13.00 -1.78 15.18
CA GLU A 282 13.25 -2.54 13.96
C GLU A 282 13.34 -1.65 12.72
N LEU A 283 12.35 -0.79 12.48
CA LEU A 283 12.32 0.13 11.35
C LEU A 283 13.44 1.19 11.46
N ASP A 284 13.64 1.74 12.65
CA ASP A 284 14.65 2.75 12.92
C ASP A 284 16.06 2.19 12.66
N THR A 285 16.31 0.93 13.02
CA THR A 285 17.61 0.27 12.75
C THR A 285 17.90 0.17 11.26
N ILE A 286 16.88 -0.12 10.44
CA ILE A 286 17.02 -0.20 8.98
C ILE A 286 17.36 1.19 8.42
N VAL A 287 16.58 2.21 8.79
CA VAL A 287 16.75 3.55 8.25
C VAL A 287 18.06 4.18 8.70
N GLU A 288 18.47 3.95 9.95
CA GLU A 288 19.75 4.42 10.48
C GLU A 288 20.95 3.81 9.74
N TYR A 289 20.90 2.50 9.46
CA TYR A 289 21.91 1.84 8.64
C TYR A 289 21.97 2.45 7.23
N CYS A 290 20.82 2.65 6.59
CA CYS A 290 20.71 3.26 5.28
C CYS A 290 21.27 4.69 5.26
N HIS A 291 21.00 5.49 6.30
CA HIS A 291 21.45 6.88 6.39
C HIS A 291 22.98 7.03 6.37
N HIS A 292 23.68 6.05 6.92
CA HIS A 292 25.15 6.02 6.97
C HIS A 292 25.79 5.30 5.76
N ASN A 293 24.99 4.74 4.86
CA ASN A 293 25.49 4.00 3.71
C ASN A 293 25.59 4.92 2.48
N PRO A 294 26.80 5.13 1.90
CA PRO A 294 27.00 6.02 0.76
C PRO A 294 26.36 5.53 -0.56
N ASP A 295 25.89 4.30 -0.60
CA ASP A 295 25.21 3.69 -1.75
C ASP A 295 23.67 3.75 -1.63
N VAL A 296 23.16 4.43 -0.61
CA VAL A 296 21.73 4.62 -0.39
C VAL A 296 21.37 6.11 -0.47
N ALA A 297 20.45 6.45 -1.38
CA ALA A 297 20.01 7.85 -1.54
C ALA A 297 18.98 8.28 -0.49
N GLY A 298 18.13 7.34 -0.05
CA GLY A 298 17.02 7.61 0.86
C GLY A 298 16.43 6.33 1.40
N ALA A 299 15.90 6.38 2.63
CA ALA A 299 15.17 5.26 3.21
C ALA A 299 14.08 5.74 4.16
N ARG A 300 13.01 4.94 4.28
CA ARG A 300 11.93 5.16 5.23
C ARG A 300 11.16 3.88 5.52
N MET A 301 10.41 3.87 6.63
CA MET A 301 9.34 2.89 6.79
C MET A 301 8.28 3.04 5.70
N THR A 302 7.49 2.01 5.42
CA THR A 302 6.31 2.13 4.54
C THR A 302 5.11 1.38 5.12
N GLY A 303 3.90 1.81 4.76
CA GLY A 303 2.65 1.31 5.32
C GLY A 303 2.37 1.81 6.74
N ALA A 304 1.64 1.00 7.52
CA ALA A 304 1.10 1.43 8.82
C ALA A 304 2.15 1.68 9.90
N GLY A 305 3.33 1.06 9.83
CA GLY A 305 4.37 1.15 10.86
C GLY A 305 4.27 0.06 11.91
N PHE A 306 4.89 0.31 13.06
CA PHE A 306 5.04 -0.57 14.22
C PHE A 306 5.79 -1.89 13.94
N GLY A 307 6.23 -2.09 12.71
CA GLY A 307 6.90 -3.27 12.18
C GLY A 307 6.76 -3.24 10.66
N GLY A 308 6.59 -4.40 10.02
CA GLY A 308 6.40 -4.46 8.58
C GLY A 308 7.68 -4.12 7.82
N CYS A 309 7.59 -3.26 6.80
CA CYS A 309 8.68 -3.01 5.88
C CYS A 309 9.20 -1.57 5.94
N ALA A 310 10.48 -1.44 5.64
CA ALA A 310 11.08 -0.20 5.16
C ALA A 310 11.39 -0.33 3.67
N ILE A 311 11.50 0.82 3.00
CA ILE A 311 11.98 0.94 1.64
C ILE A 311 13.24 1.80 1.60
N ALA A 312 14.16 1.47 0.69
CA ALA A 312 15.38 2.24 0.46
C ALA A 312 15.71 2.33 -1.04
N LEU A 313 16.30 3.45 -1.45
CA LEU A 313 16.83 3.63 -2.80
C LEU A 313 18.31 3.28 -2.80
N VAL A 314 18.65 2.10 -3.28
CA VAL A 314 20.00 1.53 -3.21
C VAL A 314 20.59 1.48 -4.61
N LYS A 315 21.87 1.81 -4.79
CA LYS A 315 22.51 1.65 -6.10
C LYS A 315 22.41 0.20 -6.58
N THR A 316 21.98 0.01 -7.83
CA THR A 316 21.73 -1.31 -8.43
C THR A 316 22.96 -2.22 -8.36
N ASP A 317 24.16 -1.69 -8.61
CA ASP A 317 25.41 -2.47 -8.58
C ASP A 317 25.89 -2.81 -7.15
N ARG A 318 25.24 -2.26 -6.12
CA ARG A 318 25.58 -2.46 -4.70
C ARG A 318 24.55 -3.23 -3.91
N PHE A 319 23.40 -3.55 -4.49
CA PHE A 319 22.31 -4.20 -3.77
C PHE A 319 22.73 -5.49 -3.05
N LYS A 320 23.54 -6.34 -3.70
CA LYS A 320 24.02 -7.59 -3.07
C LYS A 320 24.83 -7.33 -1.80
N GLU A 321 25.82 -6.44 -1.89
CA GLU A 321 26.68 -6.06 -0.75
C GLU A 321 25.86 -5.36 0.34
N PHE A 322 24.95 -4.46 -0.07
CA PHE A 322 24.01 -3.79 0.82
C PHE A 322 23.16 -4.80 1.61
N SER A 323 22.59 -5.80 0.92
CA SER A 323 21.71 -6.82 1.48
C SER A 323 22.43 -7.69 2.51
N GLU A 324 23.64 -8.17 2.19
CA GLU A 324 24.46 -8.94 3.13
C GLU A 324 24.78 -8.13 4.40
N ASN A 325 25.21 -6.88 4.23
CA ASN A 325 25.63 -6.01 5.33
C ASN A 325 24.46 -5.54 6.21
N ILE A 326 23.29 -5.24 5.62
CA ILE A 326 22.11 -4.83 6.41
C ILE A 326 21.55 -6.01 7.19
N ILE A 327 21.53 -7.22 6.62
CA ILE A 327 21.10 -8.43 7.33
C ILE A 327 22.00 -8.65 8.55
N GLU A 328 23.32 -8.56 8.40
CA GLU A 328 24.26 -8.71 9.50
C GLU A 328 24.07 -7.62 10.58
N THR A 329 24.01 -6.35 10.16
CA THR A 329 23.88 -5.20 11.08
C THR A 329 22.58 -5.25 11.85
N TYR A 330 21.46 -5.45 11.14
CA TYR A 330 20.13 -5.57 11.74
C TYR A 330 20.08 -6.73 12.73
N THR A 331 20.59 -7.91 12.34
CA THR A 331 20.57 -9.11 13.21
C THR A 331 21.34 -8.86 14.50
N LYS A 332 22.49 -8.17 14.46
CA LYS A 332 23.27 -7.82 15.65
C LYS A 332 22.51 -6.88 16.60
N VAL A 333 21.76 -5.92 16.06
CA VAL A 333 21.05 -4.89 16.85
C VAL A 333 19.69 -5.38 17.36
N VAL A 334 18.93 -6.05 16.50
CA VAL A 334 17.53 -6.46 16.76
C VAL A 334 17.45 -7.86 17.36
N GLY A 335 18.33 -8.78 16.95
CA GLY A 335 18.42 -10.15 17.48
C GLY A 335 17.85 -11.24 16.55
N TYR A 336 17.30 -10.87 15.39
CA TYR A 336 16.86 -11.79 14.33
C TYR A 336 17.02 -11.10 12.97
N ALA A 337 17.00 -11.87 11.87
CA ALA A 337 17.29 -11.35 10.55
C ALA A 337 16.07 -10.68 9.89
N PRO A 338 16.27 -9.58 9.15
CA PRO A 338 15.24 -9.05 8.26
C PRO A 338 15.23 -9.89 6.97
N SER A 339 14.20 -9.69 6.14
CA SER A 339 14.22 -10.16 4.75
C SER A 339 14.41 -8.97 3.82
N VAL A 340 15.26 -9.11 2.81
CA VAL A 340 15.63 -8.02 1.89
C VAL A 340 15.34 -8.47 0.47
N TYR A 341 14.58 -7.65 -0.26
CA TYR A 341 14.16 -7.91 -1.63
C TYR A 341 14.48 -6.68 -2.48
N ASN A 342 14.93 -6.88 -3.70
CA ASN A 342 14.94 -5.82 -4.71
C ASN A 342 13.68 -5.94 -5.56
N THR A 343 13.19 -4.81 -6.04
CA THR A 343 12.05 -4.74 -6.95
C THR A 343 12.22 -3.57 -7.91
N SER A 344 11.59 -3.72 -9.07
CA SER A 344 11.42 -2.64 -10.05
C SER A 344 10.01 -2.09 -10.01
N ILE A 345 9.82 -0.87 -10.50
CA ILE A 345 8.48 -0.27 -10.63
C ILE A 345 7.79 -0.89 -11.85
N GLY A 346 6.69 -1.60 -11.56
CA GLY A 346 5.99 -2.45 -12.51
C GLY A 346 4.74 -1.82 -13.12
N TYR A 347 4.09 -2.58 -13.99
CA TYR A 347 2.75 -2.26 -14.48
C TYR A 347 1.70 -2.65 -13.46
N GLY A 348 0.56 -1.97 -13.48
CA GLY A 348 -0.66 -2.42 -12.84
C GLY A 348 -1.26 -3.63 -13.55
N VAL A 349 -2.43 -4.06 -13.08
CA VAL A 349 -3.16 -5.22 -13.61
C VAL A 349 -3.36 -5.15 -15.12
N GLY A 350 -3.18 -6.29 -15.78
CA GLY A 350 -3.40 -6.46 -17.21
C GLY A 350 -3.30 -7.93 -17.64
N GLU A 351 -3.60 -8.18 -18.91
CA GLU A 351 -3.46 -9.51 -19.50
C GLU A 351 -2.03 -9.77 -19.97
N ILE A 352 -1.53 -10.99 -19.73
CA ILE A 352 -0.25 -11.46 -20.26
C ILE A 352 -0.55 -12.31 -21.50
N ASN A 353 -0.14 -11.84 -22.67
CA ASN A 353 -0.26 -12.62 -23.91
C ASN A 353 0.80 -13.72 -23.93
N LEU A 354 0.39 -14.97 -23.63
CA LEU A 354 1.27 -16.14 -23.63
C LEU A 354 1.68 -16.61 -25.06
N ASN A 355 1.16 -15.96 -26.10
CA ASN A 355 1.37 -16.33 -27.50
C ASN A 355 2.35 -15.40 -28.26
N SER A 356 3.10 -14.54 -27.57
CA SER A 356 4.10 -13.66 -28.18
C SER A 356 5.52 -14.21 -28.06
#